data_AF-W9K993-F1
#
_entry.id   AF-W9K993-F1
#
_cell.length_a   1.000
_cell.length_b   1.000
_cell.length_c   1.000
_cell.angle_alpha   90.00
_cell.angle_beta   90.00
_cell.angle_gamma   90.00
#
_symmetry.space_group_name_H-M   'P 1'
#
loop_
_entity.id
_entity.type
_entity.pdbx_description
1 polymer ?
#
loop_
_entity_poly.entity_id
_entity_poly.type
_entity_poly.pdbx_seq_one_letter_code
_entity_poly.pdbx_strand_id
1 'polypeptide(L)'
;MSSKEASKSKDKDKSKVHKLSLKGSARLVAEFFQYSIHSILFQRGVYPAEDFTVVKKYGLNMLVSADDQVKAYIKKIMSQLDKWMVGGKISKLVIVITDKDTGEHVERWQFDVQIFQPVKKSKSSKSASKDQENAAPAGSAPTAPEKTETEIQAEIAAIFRQITASVTFLPQLSGDCTFNVLVYADADSEVPVEWGDSDAKEIENGEKVQLRGFSTANHRVDTLVSYRFTD
;
A
#
# COMPACT_ATOMS: atom_id res chain seq x y z
N MET A 1 21.74 -49.96 28.45
CA MET A 1 21.35 -48.70 29.13
C MET A 1 22.27 -47.60 28.60
N SER A 2 21.96 -47.07 27.41
CA SER A 2 21.20 -45.83 27.16
C SER A 2 21.88 -44.59 27.76
N SER A 3 22.52 -43.79 26.90
CA SER A 3 22.64 -42.32 26.99
C SER A 3 23.52 -41.79 25.85
N LYS A 4 22.97 -41.69 24.63
CA LYS A 4 23.59 -40.91 23.55
C LYS A 4 22.53 -40.37 22.61
N GLU A 5 21.58 -39.57 23.10
CA GLU A 5 20.67 -38.82 22.24
C GLU A 5 19.90 -37.76 23.03
N ALA A 6 20.52 -36.59 23.25
CA ALA A 6 19.80 -35.39 23.69
C ALA A 6 20.62 -34.12 23.39
N SER A 7 20.96 -33.86 22.12
CA SER A 7 21.50 -32.53 21.75
C SER A 7 21.23 -32.07 20.32
N LYS A 8 20.27 -32.67 19.60
CA LYS A 8 19.95 -32.29 18.20
C LYS A 8 18.45 -32.06 18.00
N SER A 9 17.89 -30.98 18.57
CA SER A 9 16.51 -30.59 18.22
C SER A 9 16.14 -29.14 18.58
N LYS A 10 17.05 -28.16 18.44
CA LYS A 10 16.71 -26.75 18.72
C LYS A 10 17.15 -25.69 17.71
N ASP A 11 17.49 -26.07 16.47
CA ASP A 11 17.97 -25.09 15.47
C ASP A 11 17.36 -25.29 14.06
N LYS A 12 16.06 -25.64 13.98
CA LYS A 12 15.39 -25.89 12.70
C LYS A 12 14.17 -25.01 12.39
N ASP A 13 14.12 -23.82 12.99
CA ASP A 13 13.03 -22.86 12.75
C ASP A 13 13.51 -21.40 12.63
N LYS A 14 14.56 -21.18 11.84
CA LYS A 14 15.03 -19.83 11.46
C LYS A 14 14.70 -19.55 10.00
N SER A 15 13.76 -18.63 9.81
CA SER A 15 13.42 -17.88 8.59
C SER A 15 13.33 -18.69 7.28
N LYS A 16 12.17 -19.32 7.04
CA LYS A 16 11.81 -19.68 5.67
C LYS A 16 11.39 -18.41 4.93
N VAL A 17 12.18 -18.03 3.93
CA VAL A 17 11.80 -17.01 2.93
C VAL A 17 10.69 -17.61 2.06
N HIS A 18 9.45 -17.62 2.57
CA HIS A 18 8.31 -18.03 1.76
C HIS A 18 8.03 -16.93 0.74
N LYS A 19 8.39 -17.17 -0.52
CA LYS A 19 8.01 -16.29 -1.63
C LYS A 19 6.51 -16.11 -1.61
N LEU A 20 6.07 -14.92 -1.24
CA LEU A 20 4.66 -14.60 -1.16
C LEU A 20 4.07 -14.74 -2.58
N SER A 21 3.00 -15.51 -2.71
CA SER A 21 2.30 -15.63 -4.00
C SER A 21 1.75 -14.26 -4.42
N LEU A 22 1.47 -14.05 -5.71
CA LEU A 22 0.86 -12.80 -6.17
C LEU A 22 -0.40 -12.46 -5.36
N LYS A 23 -1.25 -13.46 -5.11
CA LYS A 23 -2.46 -13.34 -4.28
C LYS A 23 -2.15 -13.02 -2.82
N GLY A 24 -1.13 -13.66 -2.24
CA GLY A 24 -0.68 -13.34 -0.88
C GLY A 24 -0.19 -11.91 -0.77
N SER A 25 0.53 -11.44 -1.78
CA SER A 25 1.05 -10.07 -1.83
C SER A 25 -0.04 -9.04 -2.04
N ALA A 26 -1.01 -9.32 -2.91
CA ALA A 26 -2.16 -8.46 -3.13
C ALA A 26 -2.93 -8.25 -1.82
N ARG A 27 -3.18 -9.33 -1.07
CA ARG A 27 -3.83 -9.28 0.25
C ARG A 27 -3.06 -8.47 1.27
N LEU A 28 -1.74 -8.62 1.32
CA LEU A 28 -0.89 -7.87 2.25
C LEU A 28 -0.89 -6.36 1.92
N VAL A 29 -0.85 -5.99 0.65
CA VAL A 29 -0.95 -4.58 0.22
C VAL A 29 -2.34 -4.01 0.49
N ALA A 30 -3.41 -4.76 0.23
CA ALA A 30 -4.76 -4.35 0.57
C ALA A 30 -4.93 -4.15 2.10
N GLU A 31 -4.41 -5.07 2.91
CA GLU A 31 -4.42 -4.92 4.37
C GLU A 31 -3.64 -3.67 4.81
N PHE A 32 -2.47 -3.42 4.23
CA PHE A 32 -1.71 -2.19 4.46
C PHE A 32 -2.57 -0.94 4.17
N PHE A 33 -3.24 -0.88 3.02
CA PHE A 33 -4.11 0.26 2.67
C PHE A 33 -5.26 0.46 3.64
N GLN A 34 -5.92 -0.61 4.09
CA GLN A 34 -6.98 -0.50 5.09
C GLN A 34 -6.48 0.17 6.37
N TYR A 35 -5.32 -0.27 6.89
CA TYR A 35 -4.73 0.33 8.08
C TYR A 35 -4.20 1.74 7.82
N SER A 36 -3.72 2.06 6.62
CA SER A 36 -3.32 3.42 6.23
C SER A 36 -4.49 4.39 6.25
N ILE A 37 -5.66 3.99 5.73
CA ILE A 37 -6.88 4.82 5.80
C ILE A 37 -7.22 5.11 7.26
N HIS A 38 -7.34 4.09 8.11
CA HIS A 38 -7.64 4.32 9.53
C HIS A 38 -6.59 5.19 10.24
N SER A 39 -5.31 4.96 9.95
CA SER A 39 -4.22 5.71 10.57
C SER A 39 -4.25 7.19 10.17
N ILE A 40 -4.48 7.49 8.89
CA ILE A 40 -4.56 8.87 8.41
C ILE A 40 -5.79 9.57 8.99
N LEU A 41 -6.96 8.92 8.99
CA LEU A 41 -8.19 9.48 9.56
C LEU A 41 -8.01 9.86 11.04
N PHE A 42 -7.32 9.02 11.81
CA PHE A 42 -6.99 9.30 13.22
C PHE A 42 -5.94 10.41 13.36
N GLN A 43 -4.77 10.25 12.72
CA GLN A 43 -3.63 11.16 12.92
C GLN A 43 -3.87 12.57 12.40
N ARG A 44 -4.77 12.71 11.42
CA ARG A 44 -5.17 14.02 10.90
C ARG A 44 -6.43 14.56 11.56
N GLY A 45 -7.02 13.84 12.51
CA GLY A 45 -8.21 14.30 13.24
C GLY A 45 -9.45 14.46 12.36
N VAL A 46 -9.56 13.70 11.26
CA VAL A 46 -10.75 13.71 10.39
C VAL A 46 -11.96 13.16 11.15
N TYR A 47 -11.71 12.21 12.04
CA TYR A 47 -12.69 11.72 13.01
C TYR A 47 -12.17 11.88 14.43
N PRO A 48 -13.05 12.07 15.43
CA PRO A 48 -12.67 12.19 16.83
C PRO A 48 -11.87 10.98 17.34
N ALA A 49 -10.97 11.21 18.29
CA ALA A 49 -10.09 10.16 18.81
C ALA A 49 -10.86 9.04 19.55
N GLU A 50 -11.97 9.39 20.20
CA GLU A 50 -12.88 8.48 20.89
C GLU A 50 -13.56 7.47 19.95
N ASP A 51 -13.63 7.77 18.66
CA ASP A 51 -14.20 6.88 17.64
C ASP A 51 -13.18 5.83 17.16
N PHE A 52 -12.02 5.71 17.80
CA PHE A 52 -11.02 4.70 17.45
C PHE A 52 -10.72 3.75 18.58
N THR A 53 -10.48 2.50 18.21
CA THR A 53 -10.05 1.43 19.12
C THR A 53 -8.68 0.92 18.74
N VAL A 54 -7.92 0.51 19.74
CA VAL A 54 -6.57 -0.02 19.57
C VAL A 54 -6.61 -1.50 19.20
N VAL A 55 -5.88 -1.88 18.15
CA VAL A 55 -5.66 -3.27 17.74
C VAL A 55 -4.17 -3.52 17.52
N LYS A 56 -3.70 -4.73 17.81
CA LYS A 56 -2.29 -5.09 17.61
C LYS A 56 -2.06 -5.59 16.18
N LYS A 57 -1.22 -4.90 15.41
CA LYS A 57 -0.85 -5.29 14.05
C LYS A 57 0.54 -4.78 13.67
N TYR A 58 1.30 -5.54 12.89
CA TYR A 58 2.68 -5.20 12.46
C TYR A 58 3.63 -4.89 13.64
N GLY A 59 3.39 -5.50 14.80
CA GLY A 59 4.13 -5.20 16.03
C GLY A 59 3.85 -3.82 16.63
N LEU A 60 2.77 -3.16 16.21
CA LEU A 60 2.32 -1.85 16.65
C LEU A 60 0.90 -1.91 17.25
N ASN A 61 0.60 -0.92 18.09
CA ASN A 61 -0.77 -0.59 18.47
C ASN A 61 -1.36 0.32 17.38
N MET A 62 -2.11 -0.27 16.46
CA MET A 62 -2.79 0.44 15.39
C MET A 62 -4.18 0.89 15.86
N LEU A 63 -4.67 1.98 15.28
CA LEU A 63 -6.01 2.48 15.56
C LEU A 63 -6.94 2.16 14.40
N VAL A 64 -8.14 1.69 14.73
CA VAL A 64 -9.19 1.33 13.77
C VAL A 64 -10.49 1.97 14.25
N SER A 65 -11.24 2.54 13.31
CA SER A 65 -12.53 3.17 13.59
C SER A 65 -13.46 2.19 14.31
N ALA A 66 -14.13 2.66 15.35
CA ALA A 66 -15.23 2.01 16.05
C ALA A 66 -16.58 2.34 15.39
N ASP A 67 -16.68 3.49 14.71
CA ASP A 67 -17.89 3.89 13.98
C ASP A 67 -18.24 2.92 12.85
N ASP A 68 -19.47 2.41 12.88
CA ASP A 68 -19.94 1.38 11.95
C ASP A 68 -20.18 1.91 10.53
N GLN A 69 -20.49 3.20 10.36
CA GLN A 69 -20.65 3.81 9.04
C GLN A 69 -19.30 3.94 8.35
N VAL A 70 -18.28 4.43 9.07
CA VAL A 70 -16.90 4.53 8.59
C VAL A 70 -16.35 3.15 8.27
N LYS A 71 -16.54 2.16 9.15
CA LYS A 71 -16.14 0.77 8.89
C LYS A 71 -16.82 0.20 7.66
N ALA A 72 -18.13 0.43 7.50
CA ALA A 72 -18.88 -0.05 6.34
C ALA A 72 -18.39 0.61 5.05
N TYR A 73 -18.11 1.92 5.07
CA TYR A 73 -17.59 2.67 3.93
C TYR A 73 -16.20 2.16 3.51
N ILE A 74 -15.27 2.05 4.47
CA ILE A 74 -13.92 1.51 4.21
C ILE A 74 -14.02 0.08 3.70
N LYS A 75 -14.90 -0.76 4.28
CA LYS A 75 -15.11 -2.14 3.82
C LYS A 75 -15.58 -2.21 2.36
N LYS A 76 -16.48 -1.31 1.93
CA LYS A 76 -16.93 -1.23 0.52
C LYS A 76 -15.74 -0.92 -0.39
N ILE A 77 -14.93 0.09 -0.04
CA ILE A 77 -13.72 0.43 -0.79
C ILE A 77 -12.77 -0.77 -0.89
N MET A 78 -12.46 -1.39 0.25
CA MET A 78 -11.53 -2.52 0.31
C MET A 78 -12.01 -3.74 -0.48
N SER A 79 -13.32 -3.97 -0.52
CA SER A 79 -13.90 -5.10 -1.27
C SER A 79 -13.67 -5.01 -2.78
N GLN A 80 -13.66 -3.79 -3.33
CA GLN A 80 -13.37 -3.57 -4.74
C GLN A 80 -11.86 -3.50 -4.99
N LEU A 81 -11.12 -2.86 -4.10
CA LEU A 81 -9.66 -2.76 -4.20
C LEU A 81 -8.99 -4.14 -4.18
N ASP A 82 -9.47 -5.11 -3.39
CA ASP A 82 -8.94 -6.49 -3.43
C ASP A 82 -9.06 -7.12 -4.82
N LYS A 83 -10.17 -6.90 -5.53
CA LYS A 83 -10.36 -7.41 -6.90
C LYS A 83 -9.37 -6.78 -7.89
N TRP A 84 -9.20 -5.45 -7.84
CA TRP A 84 -8.25 -4.76 -8.72
C TRP A 84 -6.80 -5.11 -8.40
N MET A 85 -6.45 -5.27 -7.13
CA MET A 85 -5.12 -5.73 -6.69
C MET A 85 -4.82 -7.14 -7.22
N VAL A 86 -5.75 -8.09 -7.07
CA VAL A 86 -5.57 -9.46 -7.57
C VAL A 86 -5.54 -9.50 -9.11
N GLY A 87 -6.35 -8.68 -9.77
CA GLY A 87 -6.35 -8.52 -11.23
C GLY A 87 -5.12 -7.80 -11.79
N GLY A 88 -4.30 -7.21 -10.92
CA GLY A 88 -3.14 -6.42 -11.30
C GLY A 88 -3.50 -5.14 -12.06
N LYS A 89 -4.68 -4.58 -11.76
CA LYS A 89 -5.33 -3.49 -12.48
C LYS A 89 -5.19 -2.13 -11.82
N ILE A 90 -4.56 -2.06 -10.66
CA ILE A 90 -4.41 -0.83 -9.86
C ILE A 90 -2.97 -0.33 -9.93
N SER A 91 -2.83 0.98 -10.13
CA SER A 91 -1.55 1.68 -10.13
C SER A 91 -1.40 2.63 -8.96
N LYS A 92 -2.50 3.19 -8.40
CA LYS A 92 -2.44 4.09 -7.23
C LYS A 92 -3.69 3.99 -6.36
N LEU A 93 -3.51 4.18 -5.06
CA LEU A 93 -4.56 4.54 -4.10
C LEU A 93 -4.29 5.96 -3.60
N VAL A 94 -5.30 6.81 -3.58
CA VAL A 94 -5.18 8.19 -3.09
C VAL A 94 -6.26 8.45 -2.04
N ILE A 95 -5.88 9.07 -0.93
CA ILE A 95 -6.79 9.59 0.10
C ILE A 95 -6.67 11.10 0.09
N VAL A 96 -7.77 11.79 -0.20
CA VAL A 96 -7.82 13.25 -0.22
C VAL A 96 -8.57 13.71 1.01
N ILE A 97 -7.99 14.64 1.73
CA ILE A 97 -8.63 15.37 2.83
C ILE A 97 -9.04 16.73 2.30
N THR A 98 -10.30 17.08 2.53
CA THR A 98 -10.93 18.31 2.04
C THR A 98 -11.51 19.07 3.21
N ASP A 99 -11.21 20.36 3.30
CA ASP A 99 -11.84 21.28 4.25
C ASP A 99 -13.31 21.45 3.87
N LYS A 100 -14.24 21.24 4.81
CA LYS A 100 -15.68 21.25 4.50
C LYS A 100 -16.24 22.65 4.26
N ASP A 101 -15.62 23.68 4.83
CA ASP A 101 -16.13 25.04 4.77
C ASP A 101 -15.76 25.71 3.45
N THR A 102 -14.52 25.47 2.99
CA THR A 102 -13.96 26.03 1.76
C THR A 102 -14.10 25.11 0.55
N GLY A 103 -14.22 23.79 0.78
CA GLY A 103 -14.19 22.78 -0.27
C GLY A 103 -12.80 22.51 -0.84
N GLU A 104 -11.75 23.09 -0.26
CA GLU A 104 -10.38 22.97 -0.76
C GLU A 104 -9.71 21.66 -0.32
N HIS A 105 -8.93 21.07 -1.23
CA HIS A 105 -8.10 19.90 -0.92
C HIS A 105 -6.85 20.35 -0.16
N VAL A 106 -6.77 19.95 1.12
CA VAL A 106 -5.71 20.36 2.04
C VAL A 106 -4.59 19.33 2.12
N GLU A 107 -4.92 18.05 1.98
CA GLU A 107 -3.94 16.95 1.95
C GLU A 107 -4.32 15.89 0.93
N ARG A 108 -3.30 15.31 0.28
CA ARG A 108 -3.44 14.25 -0.70
C ARG A 108 -2.37 13.19 -0.42
N TRP A 109 -2.81 12.11 0.20
CA TRP A 109 -2.01 10.94 0.51
C TRP A 109 -2.05 9.96 -0.65
N GLN A 110 -0.94 9.80 -1.35
CA GLN A 110 -0.80 8.93 -2.51
C GLN A 110 0.03 7.69 -2.14
N PHE A 111 -0.48 6.53 -2.55
CA PHE A 111 0.21 5.25 -2.51
C PHE A 111 0.36 4.74 -3.94
N ASP A 112 1.57 4.80 -4.48
CA ASP A 112 1.87 4.30 -5.82
C ASP A 112 2.17 2.80 -5.76
N VAL A 113 1.46 2.01 -6.57
CA VAL A 113 1.56 0.55 -6.63
C VAL A 113 2.26 0.16 -7.93
N GLN A 114 3.41 -0.47 -7.79
CA GLN A 114 4.11 -1.11 -8.90
C GLN A 114 3.97 -2.63 -8.76
N ILE A 115 3.41 -3.27 -9.78
CA ILE A 115 3.22 -4.73 -9.79
C ILE A 115 4.31 -5.34 -10.65
N PHE A 116 5.16 -6.14 -10.02
CA PHE A 116 6.16 -6.93 -10.71
C PHE A 116 5.47 -8.13 -11.34
N GLN A 117 5.08 -7.99 -12.61
CA GLN A 117 4.53 -9.10 -13.37
C GLN A 117 5.60 -10.22 -13.46
N PRO A 118 5.27 -11.48 -13.16
CA PRO A 118 6.10 -12.58 -13.59
C PRO A 118 6.07 -12.55 -15.12
N VAL A 119 7.24 -12.43 -15.76
CA VAL A 119 7.37 -12.55 -17.22
C VAL A 119 6.65 -13.84 -17.62
N LYS A 120 5.47 -13.74 -18.23
CA LYS A 120 4.86 -14.86 -18.93
C LYS A 120 5.91 -15.23 -19.97
N LYS A 121 6.59 -16.37 -19.80
CA LYS A 121 7.34 -16.98 -20.89
C LYS A 121 6.31 -17.22 -21.99
N SER A 122 6.19 -16.27 -22.92
CA SER A 122 5.51 -16.52 -24.17
C SER A 122 6.18 -17.76 -24.74
N LYS A 123 5.39 -18.81 -24.97
CA LYS A 123 5.84 -19.93 -25.78
C LYS A 123 6.17 -19.33 -27.15
N SER A 124 7.45 -19.05 -27.38
CA SER A 124 7.96 -18.76 -28.71
C SER A 124 7.64 -19.99 -29.57
N SER A 125 6.64 -19.85 -30.43
CA SER A 125 6.51 -20.70 -31.60
C SER A 125 7.85 -20.68 -32.34
N LYS A 126 8.47 -21.86 -32.44
CA LYS A 126 9.66 -22.08 -33.26
C LYS A 126 9.34 -21.65 -34.70
N SER A 127 9.97 -20.59 -35.18
CA SER A 127 10.36 -20.49 -36.58
C SER A 127 11.85 -20.16 -36.63
N ALA A 128 12.60 -21.08 -37.22
CA ALA A 128 14.03 -20.98 -37.41
C ALA A 128 14.33 -19.95 -38.50
N SER A 129 15.22 -19.00 -38.22
CA SER A 129 16.06 -18.38 -39.24
C SER A 129 17.40 -17.95 -38.63
N LYS A 130 18.41 -18.10 -39.46
CA LYS A 130 19.85 -18.13 -39.18
C LYS A 130 20.47 -16.72 -39.09
N ASP A 131 21.59 -16.67 -38.38
CA ASP A 131 22.74 -15.75 -38.51
C ASP A 131 22.55 -14.25 -38.21
N GLN A 132 22.99 -13.83 -37.01
CA GLN A 132 23.84 -12.65 -36.80
C GLN A 132 24.37 -12.57 -35.36
N GLU A 133 25.70 -12.62 -35.22
CA GLU A 133 26.44 -12.38 -33.99
C GLU A 133 26.37 -10.91 -33.56
N ASN A 134 26.28 -10.70 -32.24
CA ASN A 134 26.51 -9.46 -31.51
C ASN A 134 25.30 -8.51 -31.28
N ALA A 135 24.54 -8.77 -30.22
CA ALA A 135 23.83 -7.74 -29.45
C ALA A 135 23.75 -8.16 -27.97
N ALA A 136 24.14 -7.24 -27.08
CA ALA A 136 24.23 -7.39 -25.63
C ALA A 136 22.93 -7.90 -24.96
N PRO A 137 23.01 -8.56 -23.79
CA PRO A 137 21.81 -8.94 -23.04
C PRO A 137 21.16 -7.68 -22.45
N ALA A 138 20.14 -7.15 -23.14
CA ALA A 138 19.32 -6.06 -22.64
C ALA A 138 18.47 -6.53 -21.46
N GLY A 139 18.96 -6.26 -20.25
CA GLY A 139 18.20 -5.80 -19.08
C GLY A 139 16.98 -6.62 -18.68
N SER A 140 17.20 -7.70 -17.92
CA SER A 140 16.20 -8.19 -16.98
C SER A 140 15.83 -7.07 -16.00
N ALA A 141 14.55 -6.67 -15.97
CA ALA A 141 14.02 -5.79 -14.93
C ALA A 141 14.41 -6.34 -13.54
N PRO A 142 14.80 -5.49 -12.57
CA PRO A 142 15.24 -5.96 -11.26
C PRO A 142 14.04 -6.58 -10.53
N THR A 143 14.00 -7.91 -10.44
CA THR A 143 13.20 -8.60 -9.43
C THR A 143 13.70 -8.14 -8.07
N ALA A 144 12.81 -7.57 -7.25
CA ALA A 144 13.14 -7.15 -5.89
C ALA A 144 13.78 -8.32 -5.11
N PRO A 145 14.82 -8.06 -4.29
CA PRO A 145 15.50 -9.10 -3.51
C PRO A 145 14.49 -9.86 -2.65
N GLU A 146 14.70 -11.18 -2.47
CA GLU A 146 13.77 -12.01 -1.69
C GLU A 146 13.78 -11.60 -0.21
N LYS A 147 12.71 -10.92 0.23
CA LYS A 147 12.50 -10.50 1.63
C LYS A 147 11.66 -11.52 2.38
N THR A 148 11.96 -11.70 3.65
CA THR A 148 11.14 -12.44 4.60
C THR A 148 9.87 -11.68 4.96
N GLU A 149 8.84 -12.39 5.43
CA GLU A 149 7.61 -11.75 5.90
C GLU A 149 7.89 -10.79 7.07
N THR A 150 8.80 -11.14 7.97
CA THR A 150 9.20 -10.28 9.10
C THR A 150 9.83 -8.97 8.63
N GLU A 151 10.68 -9.00 7.61
CA GLU A 151 11.25 -7.77 7.02
C GLU A 151 10.17 -6.90 6.37
N ILE A 152 9.24 -7.51 5.63
CA ILE A 152 8.11 -6.78 5.02
C ILE A 152 7.23 -6.14 6.10
N GLN A 153 6.92 -6.87 7.17
CA GLN A 153 6.15 -6.33 8.30
C GLN A 153 6.90 -5.19 9.00
N ALA A 154 8.23 -5.27 9.12
CA ALA A 154 9.05 -4.20 9.70
C ALA A 154 9.09 -2.94 8.81
N GLU A 155 9.15 -3.10 7.48
CA GLU A 155 9.03 -1.99 6.53
C GLU A 155 7.66 -1.31 6.64
N ILE A 156 6.57 -2.09 6.67
CA ILE A 156 5.21 -1.58 6.89
C ILE A 156 5.11 -0.83 8.22
N ALA A 157 5.64 -1.39 9.30
CA ALA A 157 5.65 -0.75 10.60
C ALA A 157 6.46 0.56 10.60
N ALA A 158 7.52 0.67 9.79
CA ALA A 158 8.28 1.90 9.64
C ALA A 158 7.45 2.98 8.93
N ILE A 159 6.63 2.61 7.93
CA ILE A 159 5.73 3.53 7.25
C ILE A 159 4.65 4.07 8.20
N PHE A 160 4.02 3.23 9.01
CA PHE A 160 3.03 3.71 10.00
C PHE A 160 3.63 4.65 11.05
N ARG A 161 4.88 4.41 11.45
CA ARG A 161 5.61 5.37 12.30
C ARG A 161 5.86 6.69 11.58
N GLN A 162 6.16 6.68 10.29
CA GLN A 162 6.32 7.90 9.50
C GLN A 162 5.00 8.64 9.27
N ILE A 163 3.89 7.95 9.03
CA ILE A 163 2.55 8.55 8.97
C ILE A 163 2.21 9.22 10.30
N THR A 164 2.56 8.60 11.43
CA THR A 164 2.37 9.23 12.75
C THR A 164 3.29 10.43 12.94
N ALA A 165 4.56 10.31 12.54
CA ALA A 165 5.52 11.40 12.64
C ALA A 165 5.19 12.57 11.70
N SER A 166 4.43 12.35 10.63
CA SER A 166 4.09 13.42 9.69
C SER A 166 3.27 14.54 10.30
N VAL A 167 2.50 14.24 11.36
CA VAL A 167 1.76 15.25 12.13
C VAL A 167 2.68 16.37 12.66
N THR A 168 3.98 16.10 12.81
CA THR A 168 4.96 17.11 13.30
C THR A 168 5.38 18.13 12.24
N PHE A 169 5.22 17.83 10.95
CA PHE A 169 5.63 18.71 9.86
C PHE A 169 4.48 19.11 8.93
N LEU A 170 3.34 18.42 8.99
CA LEU A 170 2.13 18.81 8.27
C LEU A 170 1.43 19.96 9.02
N PRO A 171 0.89 20.97 8.31
CA PRO A 171 0.08 22.01 8.91
C PRO A 171 -1.07 21.44 9.74
N GLN A 172 -1.47 22.16 10.78
CA GLN A 172 -2.66 21.80 11.53
C GLN A 172 -3.89 22.00 10.64
N LEU A 173 -4.75 20.99 10.55
CA LEU A 173 -6.03 21.13 9.87
C LEU A 173 -6.93 22.06 10.69
N SER A 174 -7.41 23.13 10.07
CA SER A 174 -8.42 24.02 10.64
C SER A 174 -9.81 23.51 10.29
N GLY A 175 -10.75 23.56 11.24
CA GLY A 175 -12.16 23.25 10.98
C GLY A 175 -12.44 21.76 10.74
N ASP A 176 -13.66 21.48 10.28
CA ASP A 176 -14.08 20.12 9.99
C ASP A 176 -13.57 19.70 8.61
N CYS A 177 -12.87 18.57 8.55
CA CYS A 177 -12.45 17.96 7.30
C CYS A 177 -13.32 16.76 6.92
N THR A 178 -13.43 16.48 5.63
CA THR A 178 -13.95 15.22 5.09
C THR A 178 -12.84 14.52 4.30
N PHE A 179 -13.07 13.26 3.93
CA PHE A 179 -12.12 12.52 3.10
C PHE A 179 -12.80 11.82 1.94
N ASN A 180 -12.05 11.66 0.85
CA ASN A 180 -12.42 10.82 -0.28
C ASN A 180 -11.29 9.87 -0.63
N VAL A 181 -11.64 8.72 -1.20
CA VAL A 181 -10.67 7.74 -1.69
C VAL A 181 -10.80 7.64 -3.20
N LEU A 182 -9.67 7.77 -3.89
CA LEU A 182 -9.55 7.60 -5.34
C LEU A 182 -8.66 6.40 -5.63
N VAL A 183 -8.95 5.71 -6.71
CA VAL A 183 -8.15 4.59 -7.21
C VAL A 183 -7.83 4.84 -8.66
N TYR A 184 -6.54 4.74 -9.01
CA TYR A 184 -6.10 4.76 -10.40
C TYR A 184 -6.03 3.30 -10.86
N ALA A 185 -6.92 2.94 -11.76
CA ALA A 185 -6.98 1.61 -12.37
C ALA A 185 -6.78 1.70 -13.88
N ASP A 186 -6.43 0.57 -14.51
CA ASP A 186 -6.33 0.48 -15.97
C ASP A 186 -7.68 0.84 -16.62
N ALA A 187 -7.65 1.49 -17.79
CA ALA A 187 -8.85 1.95 -18.48
C ALA A 187 -9.82 0.82 -18.91
N ASP A 188 -9.36 -0.44 -18.96
CA ASP A 188 -10.17 -1.62 -19.27
C ASP A 188 -10.70 -2.33 -18.01
N SER A 189 -10.54 -1.74 -16.83
CA SER A 189 -11.00 -2.31 -15.56
C SER A 189 -12.52 -2.21 -15.42
N GLU A 190 -13.14 -3.24 -14.86
CA GLU A 190 -14.56 -3.20 -14.50
C GLU A 190 -14.76 -2.23 -13.32
N VAL A 191 -15.56 -1.18 -13.54
CA VAL A 191 -15.91 -0.16 -12.55
C VAL A 191 -17.32 -0.46 -12.02
N PRO A 192 -17.48 -0.78 -10.72
CA PRO A 192 -18.80 -1.00 -10.13
C PRO A 192 -19.65 0.28 -10.10
N VAL A 193 -20.96 0.14 -9.95
CA VAL A 193 -21.91 1.27 -9.91
C VAL A 193 -21.63 2.23 -8.76
N GLU A 194 -21.07 1.74 -7.65
CA GLU A 194 -20.70 2.55 -6.49
C GLU A 194 -19.42 3.37 -6.70
N TRP A 195 -18.74 3.18 -7.84
CA TRP A 195 -17.56 3.93 -8.24
C TRP A 195 -17.88 4.78 -9.47
N GLY A 196 -17.34 5.99 -9.50
CA GLY A 196 -17.47 6.91 -10.63
C GLY A 196 -16.14 7.53 -10.98
N ASP A 197 -16.04 8.04 -12.20
CA ASP A 197 -14.88 8.79 -12.65
C ASP A 197 -14.73 10.07 -11.82
N SER A 198 -13.49 10.37 -11.43
CA SER A 198 -13.12 11.54 -10.65
C SER A 198 -11.89 12.20 -11.27
N ASP A 199 -11.76 13.51 -11.09
CA ASP A 199 -10.48 14.19 -11.33
C ASP A 199 -9.41 13.73 -10.30
N ALA A 200 -8.17 14.11 -10.56
CA ALA A 200 -7.01 13.67 -9.78
C ALA A 200 -6.90 14.30 -8.37
N LYS A 201 -7.69 15.35 -8.11
CA LYS A 201 -7.70 16.14 -6.86
C LYS A 201 -6.32 16.56 -6.42
N GLU A 202 -5.48 16.97 -7.37
CA GLU A 202 -4.12 17.44 -7.08
C GLU A 202 -4.16 18.73 -6.26
N ILE A 203 -3.16 18.91 -5.40
CA ILE A 203 -3.02 20.13 -4.60
C ILE A 203 -2.13 21.10 -5.38
N GLU A 204 -2.73 22.18 -5.87
CA GLU A 204 -2.01 23.27 -6.52
C GLU A 204 -1.08 23.97 -5.54
N ASN A 205 0.16 24.20 -5.96
CA ASN A 205 1.23 24.81 -5.12
C ASN A 205 1.45 24.10 -3.77
N GLY A 206 1.08 22.81 -3.68
CA GLY A 206 1.31 22.01 -2.49
C GLY A 206 2.74 21.52 -2.36
N GLU A 207 3.24 21.48 -1.13
CA GLU A 207 4.48 20.83 -0.77
C GLU A 207 4.32 19.31 -0.83
N LYS A 208 5.40 18.60 -1.17
CA LYS A 208 5.39 17.14 -1.33
C LYS A 208 6.45 16.49 -0.48
N VAL A 209 6.06 15.52 0.33
CA VAL A 209 6.97 14.73 1.16
C VAL A 209 6.88 13.27 0.77
N GLN A 210 8.01 12.72 0.32
CA GLN A 210 8.16 11.30 0.02
C GLN A 210 8.43 10.54 1.32
N LEU A 211 7.53 9.62 1.66
CA LEU A 211 7.71 8.67 2.75
C LEU A 211 8.38 7.39 2.23
N ARG A 212 8.78 6.52 3.16
CA ARG A 212 9.29 5.20 2.83
C ARG A 212 8.24 4.40 2.07
N GLY A 213 8.72 3.59 1.14
CA GLY A 213 7.96 2.51 0.54
C GLY A 213 8.33 1.16 1.16
N PHE A 214 7.55 0.15 0.82
CA PHE A 214 7.89 -1.25 1.10
C PHE A 214 7.72 -2.06 -0.17
N SER A 215 8.34 -3.24 -0.21
CA SER A 215 8.16 -4.14 -1.33
C SER A 215 8.02 -5.58 -0.88
N THR A 216 7.18 -6.32 -1.59
CA THR A 216 7.12 -7.78 -1.55
C THR A 216 7.83 -8.35 -2.78
N ALA A 217 7.75 -9.66 -2.97
CA ALA A 217 8.21 -10.32 -4.19
C ALA A 217 7.43 -9.92 -5.46
N ASN A 218 6.21 -9.37 -5.35
CA ASN A 218 5.35 -9.08 -6.50
C ASN A 218 4.84 -7.63 -6.55
N HIS A 219 4.94 -6.88 -5.47
CA HIS A 219 4.46 -5.50 -5.41
C HIS A 219 5.50 -4.61 -4.75
N ARG A 220 5.58 -3.36 -5.20
CA ARG A 220 6.21 -2.27 -4.47
C ARG A 220 5.18 -1.18 -4.26
N VAL A 221 5.17 -0.62 -3.05
CA VAL A 221 4.29 0.47 -2.68
C VAL A 221 5.16 1.62 -2.21
N ASP A 222 5.10 2.75 -2.90
CA ASP A 222 5.74 4.01 -2.49
C ASP A 222 4.68 4.95 -1.92
N THR A 223 5.01 5.72 -0.88
CA THR A 223 4.04 6.59 -0.18
C THR A 223 4.47 8.05 -0.30
N LEU A 224 3.56 8.92 -0.71
CA LEU A 224 3.77 10.36 -0.87
C LEU A 224 2.62 11.10 -0.18
N VAL A 225 2.91 12.20 0.50
CA VAL A 225 1.88 13.15 0.92
C VAL A 225 2.14 14.49 0.23
N SER A 226 1.14 14.99 -0.49
CA SER A 226 1.08 16.39 -0.90
C SER A 226 0.21 17.13 0.10
N TYR A 227 0.58 18.34 0.49
CA TYR A 227 -0.23 19.16 1.40
C TYR A 227 -0.14 20.63 1.02
N ARG A 228 -1.21 21.37 1.28
CA ARG A 228 -1.23 22.81 1.06
C ARG A 228 -0.44 23.49 2.18
N PHE A 229 0.50 24.36 1.80
CA PHE A 229 1.14 25.26 2.76
C PHE A 229 0.32 26.55 2.81
N THR A 230 -0.28 26.84 3.97
CA THR A 230 -0.88 28.14 4.25
C THR A 230 0.14 28.95 5.04
N ASP A 231 0.65 30.04 4.46
CA ASP A 231 1.46 31.05 5.16
C ASP A 231 0.68 31.68 6.34
#